data_AF-A0A388K9R5-F1
#
_entry.id   AF-A0A388K9R5-F1
#
_cell.length_a   1.000
_cell.length_b   1.000
_cell.length_c   1.000
_cell.angle_alpha   90.00
_cell.angle_beta   90.00
_cell.angle_gamma   90.00
#
_symmetry.space_group_name_H-M   'P 1'
#
loop_
_entity.id
_entity.type
_entity.pdbx_description
1 polymer ?
#
loop_
_entity_poly.entity_id
_entity_poly.type
_entity_poly.pdbx_seq_one_letter_code
_entity_poly.pdbx_strand_id
1 'polypeptide(L)'
;MVETRSGKITSPYTQEQQEKMTGLVRENKERKELLKQGKLKAMVEEQAAKMKKLEEEMEEKKKVAEEEAAAEAEEERKRREEKGETSDRAKEDAAMEKKITEWIANLSLGEDEEARFYVPQDERDALANALAAMEDPLERQEAEEEKKLE
;
A
#
# COMPACT_ATOMS: atom_id res chain seq x y z
N MET A 1 -32.74 -3.30 80.02
CA MET A 1 -31.38 -3.75 79.69
C MET A 1 -31.27 -3.77 78.18
N VAL A 2 -30.71 -2.73 77.58
CA VAL A 2 -30.42 -2.67 76.13
C VAL A 2 -29.09 -1.93 75.99
N GLU A 3 -27.97 -2.67 76.02
CA GLU A 3 -26.68 -2.15 75.57
C GLU A 3 -26.73 -1.90 74.06
N THR A 4 -26.73 -0.63 73.66
CA THR A 4 -26.50 -0.24 72.27
C THR A 4 -25.04 -0.52 71.92
N ARG A 5 -24.84 -1.44 70.97
CA ARG A 5 -23.55 -1.91 70.47
C ARG A 5 -22.84 -0.78 69.71
N SER A 6 -22.25 0.15 70.45
CA SER A 6 -21.27 1.11 69.95
C SER A 6 -20.00 0.36 69.54
N GLY A 7 -19.40 0.76 68.42
CA GLY A 7 -18.00 0.41 68.15
C GLY A 7 -17.69 -0.20 66.79
N LYS A 8 -17.96 0.52 65.70
CA LYS A 8 -16.96 0.63 64.62
C LYS A 8 -16.32 2.01 64.79
N ILE A 9 -15.36 2.09 65.71
CA ILE A 9 -14.50 3.26 65.83
C ILE A 9 -13.62 3.25 64.58
N THR A 10 -14.04 3.98 63.55
CA THR A 10 -13.14 4.35 62.45
C THR A 10 -12.19 5.38 63.03
N SER A 11 -11.11 4.91 63.65
CA SER A 11 -10.05 5.80 64.10
C SER A 11 -9.54 6.57 62.88
N PRO A 12 -9.51 7.91 62.90
CA PRO A 12 -8.91 8.68 61.82
C PRO A 12 -7.45 8.24 61.66
N TYR A 13 -7.05 8.06 60.40
CA TYR A 13 -5.72 7.62 60.01
C TYR A 13 -4.67 8.59 60.57
N THR A 14 -3.58 8.08 61.16
CA THR A 14 -2.54 8.96 61.74
C THR A 14 -1.80 9.74 60.65
N GLN A 15 -1.25 10.90 61.00
CA GLN A 15 -0.57 11.80 60.06
C GLN A 15 0.59 11.11 59.31
N GLU A 16 1.39 10.32 60.02
CA GLU A 16 2.48 9.50 59.48
C GLU A 16 1.99 8.47 58.44
N GLN A 17 0.77 7.99 58.66
CA GLN A 17 0.09 7.02 57.83
C GLN A 17 -0.40 7.73 56.54
N GLN A 18 -1.00 8.92 56.66
CA GLN A 18 -1.40 9.75 55.50
C GLN A 18 -0.20 10.17 54.63
N GLU A 19 0.93 10.52 55.23
CA GLU A 19 2.16 10.88 54.51
C GLU A 19 2.73 9.70 53.73
N LYS A 20 2.73 8.48 54.31
CA LYS A 20 3.15 7.26 53.59
C LYS A 20 2.26 6.97 52.38
N MET A 21 0.94 7.14 52.53
CA MET A 21 -0.01 6.94 51.42
C MET A 21 0.19 7.97 50.31
N THR A 22 0.38 9.25 50.65
CA THR A 22 0.62 10.31 49.65
C THR A 22 1.97 10.16 48.97
N GLY A 23 3.01 9.73 49.68
CA GLY A 23 4.31 9.39 49.10
C GLY A 23 4.21 8.23 48.10
N LEU A 24 3.53 7.14 48.47
CA LEU A 24 3.33 5.98 47.61
C LEU A 24 2.53 6.31 46.34
N VAL A 25 1.52 7.18 46.43
CA VAL A 25 0.74 7.63 45.28
C VAL A 25 1.61 8.46 44.31
N ARG A 26 2.49 9.31 44.84
CA ARG A 26 3.44 10.09 44.03
C ARG A 26 4.43 9.19 43.28
N GLU A 27 5.06 8.26 44.00
CA GLU A 27 6.02 7.30 43.42
C GLU A 27 5.37 6.42 42.34
N ASN A 28 4.14 5.94 42.57
CA ASN A 28 3.40 5.15 41.57
C ASN A 28 3.10 5.96 40.30
N LYS A 29 2.85 7.27 40.43
CA LYS A 29 2.60 8.15 39.29
C LYS A 29 3.88 8.31 38.46
N GLU A 30 5.00 8.59 39.10
CA GLU A 30 6.31 8.71 38.44
C GLU A 30 6.72 7.40 37.75
N ARG A 31 6.52 6.25 38.42
CA ARG A 31 6.81 4.93 37.84
C ARG A 31 5.97 4.65 36.59
N LYS A 32 4.69 5.01 36.60
CA LYS A 32 3.81 4.89 35.42
C LYS A 32 4.26 5.79 34.28
N GLU A 33 4.74 6.98 34.58
CA GLU A 33 5.22 7.93 33.58
C GLU A 33 6.52 7.47 32.93
N LEU A 34 7.48 6.97 33.71
CA LEU A 34 8.69 6.34 33.21
C LEU A 34 8.38 5.11 32.33
N LEU A 35 7.40 4.31 32.74
CA LEU A 35 6.98 3.13 31.97
C LEU A 35 6.35 3.53 30.63
N LYS A 36 5.57 4.62 30.60
CA LYS A 36 5.04 5.18 29.34
C LYS A 36 6.16 5.70 28.44
N GLN A 37 7.11 6.44 28.99
CA GLN A 37 8.27 6.92 28.21
C GLN A 37 9.11 5.77 27.67
N GLY A 38 9.34 4.72 28.46
CA GLY A 38 10.05 3.52 28.03
C GLY A 38 9.35 2.82 26.86
N LYS A 39 8.02 2.68 26.93
CA LYS A 39 7.23 2.11 25.83
C LYS A 39 7.31 2.95 24.56
N LEU A 40 7.22 4.27 24.68
CA LEU A 40 7.34 5.17 23.53
C LEU A 40 8.73 5.06 22.88
N LYS A 41 9.80 5.06 23.69
CA LYS A 41 11.17 4.89 23.18
C LYS A 41 11.35 3.54 22.48
N ALA A 42 10.85 2.46 23.07
CA ALA A 42 10.91 1.12 22.47
C ALA A 42 10.15 1.06 21.13
N MET A 43 8.98 1.69 21.02
CA MET A 43 8.24 1.77 19.75
C MET A 43 9.02 2.54 18.68
N VAL A 44 9.64 3.67 19.05
CA VAL A 44 10.47 4.46 18.12
C VAL A 44 11.70 3.67 17.66
N GLU A 45 12.38 2.98 18.57
CA GLU A 45 13.55 2.16 18.25
C GLU A 45 13.18 0.98 17.35
N GLU A 46 12.05 0.31 17.60
CA GLU A 46 11.53 -0.75 16.73
C GLU A 46 11.18 -0.23 15.33
N GLN A 47 10.53 0.93 15.23
CA GLN A 47 10.23 1.57 13.95
C GLN A 47 11.49 1.94 13.18
N ALA A 48 12.50 2.51 13.87
CA ALA A 48 13.80 2.83 13.27
C ALA A 48 14.53 1.58 12.77
N ALA A 49 14.49 0.48 13.54
CA ALA A 49 15.09 -0.79 13.12
C ALA A 49 14.38 -1.39 11.90
N LYS A 50 13.04 -1.31 11.83
CA LYS A 50 12.27 -1.75 10.66
C LYS A 50 12.60 -0.93 9.41
N MET A 51 12.66 0.39 9.52
CA MET A 51 13.03 1.28 8.41
C MET A 51 14.44 0.98 7.89
N LYS A 52 15.41 0.80 8.79
CA LYS A 52 16.78 0.46 8.42
C LYS A 52 16.87 -0.88 7.68
N LYS A 53 16.15 -1.90 8.14
CA LYS A 53 16.11 -3.21 7.48
C LYS A 53 15.48 -3.13 6.08
N LEU A 54 14.45 -2.30 5.91
CA LEU A 54 13.78 -2.10 4.63
C LEU A 54 14.69 -1.35 3.64
N GLU A 55 15.43 -0.34 4.11
CA GLU A 55 16.43 0.37 3.31
C GLU A 55 17.54 -0.55 2.81
N GLU A 56 18.08 -1.42 3.68
CA GLU A 56 19.11 -2.40 3.31
C GLU A 56 18.60 -3.40 2.26
N GLU A 57 17.37 -3.91 2.42
CA GLU A 57 16.76 -4.83 1.44
C GLU A 57 16.52 -4.15 0.08
N MET A 58 16.15 -2.86 0.07
CA MET A 58 15.98 -2.08 -1.15
C MET A 58 17.32 -1.81 -1.85
N GLU A 59 18.39 -1.55 -1.08
CA GLU A 59 19.73 -1.37 -1.64
C GLU A 59 20.25 -2.67 -2.27
N GLU A 60 20.03 -3.82 -1.62
CA GLU A 60 20.40 -5.13 -2.13
C GLU A 60 19.64 -5.46 -3.43
N LYS A 61 18.31 -5.28 -3.44
CA LYS A 61 17.50 -5.48 -4.66
C LYS A 61 17.93 -4.58 -5.80
N LYS A 62 18.31 -3.34 -5.51
CA LYS A 62 18.80 -2.41 -6.54
C LYS A 62 20.12 -2.87 -7.14
N LYS A 63 21.06 -3.38 -6.33
CA LYS A 63 22.32 -3.96 -6.82
C LYS A 63 22.07 -5.20 -7.69
N VAL A 64 21.17 -6.08 -7.28
CA VAL A 64 20.80 -7.26 -8.07
C VAL A 64 20.18 -6.87 -9.40
N ALA A 65 19.27 -5.89 -9.42
CA ALA A 65 18.66 -5.40 -10.65
C ALA A 65 19.67 -4.73 -11.60
N GLU A 66 20.67 -4.02 -11.07
CA GLU A 66 21.74 -3.41 -11.87
C GLU A 66 22.66 -4.47 -12.50
N GLU A 67 22.99 -5.53 -11.76
CA GLU A 67 23.79 -6.65 -12.27
C GLU A 67 23.03 -7.45 -13.33
N GLU A 68 21.74 -7.69 -13.13
CA GLU A 68 20.90 -8.41 -14.10
C GLU A 68 20.73 -7.60 -15.40
N ALA A 69 20.52 -6.27 -15.29
CA ALA A 69 20.45 -5.39 -16.45
C ALA A 69 21.78 -5.30 -17.21
N ALA A 70 22.92 -5.35 -16.50
CA ALA A 70 24.24 -5.38 -17.13
C ALA A 70 24.50 -6.70 -17.88
N ALA A 71 24.06 -7.83 -17.31
CA ALA A 71 24.16 -9.14 -17.96
C ALA A 71 23.24 -9.25 -19.20
N GLU A 72 22.02 -8.73 -19.12
CA GLU A 72 21.09 -8.71 -20.27
C GLU A 72 21.63 -7.83 -21.41
N ALA A 73 22.24 -6.67 -21.09
CA ALA A 73 22.85 -5.80 -22.08
C ALA A 73 24.09 -6.43 -22.78
N GLU A 74 24.84 -7.30 -22.10
CA GLU A 74 25.95 -8.04 -22.69
C GLU A 74 25.44 -9.15 -23.64
N GLU A 75 24.42 -9.91 -23.22
CA GLU A 75 23.73 -10.90 -24.06
C GLU A 75 23.11 -10.25 -25.31
N GLU A 76 22.47 -9.08 -25.17
CA GLU A 76 21.89 -8.35 -26.31
C GLU A 76 22.96 -7.90 -27.31
N ARG A 77 24.13 -7.44 -26.83
CA ARG A 77 25.27 -7.08 -27.70
C ARG A 77 25.79 -8.29 -28.48
N LYS A 78 25.96 -9.43 -27.80
CA LYS A 78 26.41 -10.68 -28.42
C LYS A 78 25.42 -11.20 -29.47
N ARG A 79 24.12 -11.13 -29.18
CA ARG A 79 23.03 -11.49 -30.11
C ARG A 79 22.97 -10.55 -31.33
N ARG A 80 23.32 -9.28 -31.16
CA ARG A 80 23.37 -8.30 -32.27
C ARG A 80 24.58 -8.51 -33.18
N GLU A 81 25.73 -8.92 -32.63
CA GLU A 81 26.90 -9.32 -33.43
C GLU A 81 26.63 -10.59 -34.26
N GLU A 82 25.96 -11.60 -33.68
CA GLU A 82 25.64 -12.85 -34.39
C GLU A 82 24.61 -12.64 -35.53
N LYS A 83 23.78 -11.61 -35.43
CA LYS A 83 22.77 -11.26 -36.45
C LYS A 83 23.32 -10.42 -37.61
N GLY A 84 24.63 -10.21 -37.69
CA GLY A 84 25.33 -9.56 -38.82
C GLY A 84 25.44 -10.43 -40.08
N GLU A 85 25.16 -11.73 -40.00
CA GLU A 85 25.35 -12.71 -41.09
C GLU A 85 24.05 -13.41 -41.53
N THR A 86 22.95 -12.70 -41.83
CA THR A 86 21.79 -13.39 -42.44
C THR A 86 21.12 -12.57 -43.54
N SER A 87 21.55 -12.80 -44.78
CA SER A 87 20.84 -12.34 -46.00
C SER A 87 19.40 -12.90 -46.09
N ASP A 88 19.07 -13.93 -45.28
CA ASP A 88 17.74 -14.54 -45.22
C ASP A 88 16.72 -13.75 -44.38
N ARG A 89 17.15 -12.95 -43.39
CA ARG A 89 16.24 -12.14 -42.53
C ARG A 89 15.43 -11.15 -43.35
N ALA A 90 16.04 -10.54 -44.36
CA ALA A 90 15.39 -9.54 -45.21
C ALA A 90 14.24 -10.14 -46.05
N LYS A 91 14.33 -11.42 -46.43
CA LYS A 91 13.26 -12.11 -47.17
C LYS A 91 12.11 -12.49 -46.25
N GLU A 92 12.41 -12.90 -45.01
CA GLU A 92 11.39 -13.18 -44.00
C GLU A 92 10.66 -11.91 -43.55
N ASP A 93 11.39 -10.80 -43.33
CA ASP A 93 10.80 -9.51 -42.97
C ASP A 93 9.87 -9.01 -44.09
N ALA A 94 10.29 -9.10 -45.37
CA ALA A 94 9.43 -8.75 -46.50
C ALA A 94 8.16 -9.64 -46.63
N ALA A 95 8.23 -10.89 -46.17
CA ALA A 95 7.06 -11.78 -46.14
C ALA A 95 6.12 -11.45 -44.96
N MET A 96 6.67 -11.05 -43.81
CA MET A 96 5.90 -10.60 -42.66
C MET A 96 5.20 -9.27 -42.93
N GLU A 97 5.88 -8.29 -43.55
CA GLU A 97 5.28 -6.99 -43.90
C GLU A 97 4.06 -7.13 -44.81
N LYS A 98 4.10 -8.04 -45.79
CA LYS A 98 2.95 -8.33 -46.66
C LYS A 98 1.77 -8.90 -45.89
N LYS A 99 2.01 -9.84 -44.96
CA LYS A 99 0.96 -10.41 -44.10
C LYS A 99 0.35 -9.35 -43.18
N ILE A 100 1.17 -8.47 -42.62
CA ILE A 100 0.71 -7.35 -41.77
C ILE A 100 -0.16 -6.40 -42.60
N THR A 101 0.26 -6.07 -43.82
CA THR A 101 -0.52 -5.17 -44.70
C THR A 101 -1.88 -5.76 -45.06
N GLU A 102 -1.95 -7.06 -45.34
CA GLU A 102 -3.18 -7.79 -45.60
C GLU A 102 -4.11 -7.84 -44.36
N TRP A 103 -3.55 -8.05 -43.17
CA TRP A 103 -4.30 -8.01 -41.91
C TRP A 103 -4.86 -6.62 -41.61
N ILE A 104 -4.06 -5.56 -41.82
CA ILE A 104 -4.51 -4.17 -41.63
C ILE A 104 -5.65 -3.84 -42.61
N ALA A 105 -5.56 -4.29 -43.85
CA ALA A 105 -6.63 -4.10 -44.84
C ALA A 105 -7.92 -4.84 -44.46
N ASN A 106 -7.81 -6.07 -43.93
CA ASN A 106 -8.97 -6.84 -43.47
C ASN A 106 -9.61 -6.24 -42.21
N LEU A 107 -8.81 -5.76 -41.24
CA LEU A 107 -9.32 -5.08 -40.05
C LEU A 107 -9.99 -3.75 -40.40
N SER A 108 -9.38 -2.97 -41.30
CA SER A 108 -9.96 -1.71 -41.78
C SER A 108 -11.29 -1.88 -42.52
N LEU A 109 -11.60 -3.10 -43.00
CA LEU A 109 -12.88 -3.42 -43.65
C LEU A 109 -13.95 -3.92 -42.67
N GLY A 110 -13.58 -4.30 -41.43
CA GLY A 110 -14.48 -4.94 -40.47
C GLY A 110 -14.90 -4.10 -39.25
N GLU A 111 -14.40 -2.87 -39.12
CA GLU A 111 -14.48 -2.12 -37.84
C GLU A 111 -15.70 -1.19 -37.66
N ASP A 112 -16.71 -1.18 -38.55
CA ASP A 112 -17.81 -0.19 -38.44
C ASP A 112 -19.11 -0.71 -37.81
N GLU A 113 -19.22 -2.01 -37.46
CA GLU A 113 -20.50 -2.58 -36.99
C GLU A 113 -20.56 -2.92 -35.48
N GLU A 114 -19.43 -3.14 -34.79
CA GLU A 114 -19.46 -3.67 -33.40
C GLU A 114 -19.14 -2.64 -32.31
N ALA A 115 -18.53 -1.50 -32.66
CA ALA A 115 -18.11 -0.48 -31.68
C ALA A 115 -19.23 0.48 -31.21
N ARG A 116 -20.47 0.36 -31.72
CA ARG A 116 -21.59 1.25 -31.33
C ARG A 116 -22.37 0.83 -30.08
N PHE A 117 -22.03 -0.31 -29.45
CA PHE A 117 -22.81 -0.86 -28.33
C PHE A 117 -22.01 -1.21 -27.07
N TYR A 118 -20.78 -0.70 -26.90
CA TYR A 118 -19.96 -1.15 -25.76
C TYR A 118 -20.45 -0.68 -24.38
N VAL A 119 -21.35 0.32 -24.28
CA VAL A 119 -22.03 0.61 -23.01
C VAL A 119 -23.50 0.93 -23.27
N PRO A 120 -24.44 0.06 -22.87
CA PRO A 120 -25.86 0.35 -22.87
C PRO A 120 -26.15 1.67 -22.15
N GLN A 121 -27.02 2.50 -22.71
CA GLN A 121 -27.28 3.85 -22.20
C GLN A 121 -27.80 3.83 -20.76
N ASP A 122 -28.56 2.79 -20.39
CA ASP A 122 -29.04 2.52 -19.03
C ASP A 122 -27.90 2.37 -18.01
N GLU A 123 -26.77 1.79 -18.40
CA GLU A 123 -25.60 1.62 -17.50
C GLU A 123 -24.87 2.94 -17.27
N ARG A 124 -24.78 3.78 -18.30
CA ARG A 124 -24.23 5.14 -18.18
C ARG A 124 -25.11 6.00 -17.27
N ASP A 125 -26.42 5.90 -17.42
CA ASP A 125 -27.38 6.67 -16.63
C ASP A 125 -27.46 6.17 -15.17
N ALA A 126 -27.31 4.86 -14.95
CA ALA A 126 -27.21 4.29 -13.61
C ALA A 126 -25.95 4.77 -12.87
N LEU A 127 -24.80 4.78 -13.55
CA LEU A 127 -23.54 5.28 -12.99
C LEU A 127 -23.61 6.79 -12.69
N ALA A 128 -24.20 7.58 -13.60
CA ALA A 128 -24.40 9.01 -13.38
C ALA A 128 -25.29 9.30 -12.17
N ASN A 129 -26.38 8.54 -11.97
CA ASN A 129 -27.25 8.70 -10.80
C ASN A 129 -26.57 8.25 -9.49
N ALA A 130 -25.78 7.18 -9.52
CA ALA A 130 -25.04 6.71 -8.36
C ALA A 130 -24.01 7.76 -7.89
N LEU A 131 -23.27 8.36 -8.82
CA LEU A 131 -22.35 9.45 -8.53
C LEU A 131 -23.07 10.71 -8.04
N ALA A 132 -24.23 11.06 -8.63
CA ALA A 132 -25.01 12.21 -8.18
C ALA A 132 -25.58 12.06 -6.76
N ALA A 133 -25.89 10.82 -6.34
CA ALA A 133 -26.40 10.51 -5.00
C ALA A 133 -25.32 10.56 -3.90
N MET A 134 -24.05 10.38 -4.25
CA MET A 134 -22.93 10.59 -3.33
C MET A 134 -22.74 12.09 -3.11
N GLU A 135 -22.78 12.58 -1.87
CA GLU A 135 -22.67 14.03 -1.57
C GLU A 135 -21.20 14.49 -1.49
N ASP A 136 -20.29 13.56 -1.18
CA ASP A 136 -18.86 13.82 -1.02
C ASP A 136 -18.09 13.73 -2.35
N PRO A 137 -17.29 14.74 -2.72
CA PRO A 137 -16.57 14.77 -3.99
C PRO A 137 -15.41 13.77 -4.05
N LEU A 138 -14.85 13.34 -2.90
CA LEU A 138 -13.75 12.38 -2.86
C LEU A 138 -14.28 10.95 -3.13
N GLU A 139 -15.41 10.59 -2.51
CA GLU A 139 -16.08 9.30 -2.74
C GLU A 139 -16.55 9.13 -4.20
N ARG A 140 -17.01 10.22 -4.83
CA ARG A 140 -17.37 10.21 -6.27
C ARG A 140 -16.18 9.85 -7.15
N GLN A 141 -15.00 10.38 -6.83
CA GLN A 141 -13.79 10.15 -7.63
C GLN A 141 -13.29 8.70 -7.45
N GLU A 142 -13.32 8.18 -6.23
CA GLU A 142 -12.95 6.78 -5.98
C GLU A 142 -13.90 5.80 -6.68
N ALA A 143 -15.21 6.06 -6.65
CA ALA A 143 -16.20 5.21 -7.32
C ALA A 143 -16.09 5.23 -8.86
N GLU A 144 -15.72 6.37 -9.45
CA GLU A 144 -15.47 6.49 -10.90
C GLU A 144 -14.20 5.73 -11.31
N GLU A 145 -13.12 5.84 -10.53
CA GLU A 145 -11.84 5.16 -10.79
C GLU A 145 -11.95 3.65 -10.59
N GLU A 146 -12.71 3.16 -9.61
CA GLU A 146 -12.97 1.72 -9.41
C GLU A 146 -13.67 1.09 -10.63
N LYS A 147 -14.67 1.78 -11.20
CA LYS A 147 -15.38 1.32 -12.40
C LYS A 147 -14.56 1.36 -13.69
N LYS A 148 -13.45 2.09 -13.69
CA LYS A 148 -12.52 2.21 -14.82
C LYS A 148 -11.40 1.17 -14.77
N LEU A 149 -11.18 0.58 -13.60
CA LEU A 149 -10.20 -0.46 -13.34
C LEU A 149 -10.80 -1.88 -13.39
N GLU A 150 -12.14 -1.99 -13.41
CA GLU A 150 -12.90 -3.22 -13.68
C GLU A 150 -13.01 -3.51 -15.18
#